data_AF-A0A9K3KEN0-F1
#
_entry.id   AF-A0A9K3KEN0-F1
#
_cell.length_a   1.000
_cell.length_b   1.000
_cell.length_c   1.000
_cell.angle_alpha   90.00
_cell.angle_beta   90.00
_cell.angle_gamma   90.00
#
_symmetry.space_group_name_H-M   'P 1'
#
loop_
_entity.id
_entity.type
_entity.pdbx_description
1 polymer ?
#
loop_
_entity_poly.entity_id
_entity_poly.type
_entity_poly.pdbx_seq_one_letter_code
_entity_poly.pdbx_strand_id
1 'polypeptide(L)'
;MSPRRESLFHRICCVPHRRVTLVRRSSSDSHPSRVTEERQQRRKNRPGYNSYLKVLLDNTTIDRLHECAITIQKRISDLQKEEGDPSMELKAATETISTESPLPVLPTSSEPEREEMADVHELAIPKPTRFKPRSKSSLHMTLLFAGESLCEVPRAELVDWHCRISSRLSQSGFQLASTESSSGTSKNRDQTFSFQVKKLAVFPPRRNNLVVAILEPCVAKDDASTSWQQLYDDIQTISQDERCSKGIANICKLSRKKWTAHVTLGNLYHVKKRNLTGLNVMLDGIFQEASKNYRNSGIHERNPAASLDGSWTALTRGIGLGGPIPKQVDLEWNFVLSNPKVN
;
A
#
# COMPACT_ATOMS: atom_id res chain seq x y z
N MET A 1 46.12 16.66 -36.46
CA MET A 1 45.95 17.90 -37.27
C MET A 1 44.52 17.91 -37.80
N SER A 2 43.70 18.84 -37.32
CA SER A 2 42.37 19.13 -37.87
C SER A 2 42.49 20.11 -39.05
N PRO A 3 41.53 20.08 -39.98
CA PRO A 3 40.61 21.23 -40.14
C PRO A 3 39.16 20.73 -40.27
N ARG A 4 38.17 21.19 -39.48
CA ARG A 4 37.40 22.45 -39.48
C ARG A 4 36.65 22.79 -40.79
N ARG A 5 35.35 23.13 -40.57
CA ARG A 5 34.34 23.83 -41.38
C ARG A 5 33.38 22.95 -42.19
N GLU A 6 32.08 23.22 -42.33
CA GLU A 6 31.09 24.13 -41.71
C GLU A 6 29.74 23.82 -42.40
N SER A 7 28.64 24.27 -41.79
CA SER A 7 27.34 24.59 -42.42
C SER A 7 26.37 23.41 -42.64
N LEU A 8 25.04 23.56 -42.64
CA LEU A 8 24.03 24.46 -42.06
C LEU A 8 22.70 23.98 -42.67
N PHE A 9 21.62 24.07 -41.90
CA PHE A 9 20.21 24.16 -42.34
C PHE A 9 19.64 23.08 -43.27
N HIS A 10 18.59 22.40 -42.79
CA HIS A 10 17.32 22.33 -43.51
C HIS A 10 16.16 22.67 -42.57
N ARG A 11 15.59 23.86 -42.80
CA ARG A 11 14.25 24.26 -42.36
C ARG A 11 13.24 23.50 -43.22
N ILE A 12 12.17 22.99 -42.61
CA ILE A 12 10.89 22.82 -43.31
C ILE A 12 9.88 23.71 -42.61
N CYS A 13 9.51 24.78 -43.29
CA CYS A 13 8.32 25.57 -43.03
C CYS A 13 7.17 25.00 -43.88
N CYS A 14 6.00 24.83 -43.28
CA CYS A 14 4.71 25.08 -43.94
C CYS A 14 3.66 25.40 -42.85
N VAL A 15 2.97 26.52 -43.06
CA VAL A 15 1.90 27.20 -42.31
C VAL A 15 0.79 27.45 -43.37
N PRO A 16 -0.44 27.92 -43.09
CA PRO A 16 -1.48 27.57 -42.10
C PRO A 16 -2.80 27.13 -42.79
N HIS A 17 -3.78 26.65 -42.02
CA HIS A 17 -5.20 26.88 -42.35
C HIS A 17 -5.98 27.42 -41.16
N ARG A 18 -6.34 28.71 -41.28
CA ARG A 18 -7.41 29.35 -40.53
C ARG A 18 -8.74 28.87 -41.09
N ARG A 19 -9.62 28.34 -40.24
CA ARG A 19 -11.07 28.55 -40.39
C ARG A 19 -11.59 29.21 -39.13
N VAL A 20 -11.95 30.47 -39.29
CA VAL A 20 -12.81 31.22 -38.40
C VAL A 20 -14.22 30.64 -38.58
N THR A 21 -14.87 30.23 -37.50
CA THR A 21 -16.32 30.04 -37.48
C THR A 21 -16.88 30.79 -36.29
N LEU A 22 -17.88 31.60 -36.60
CA LEU A 22 -18.48 32.57 -35.71
C LEU A 22 -19.35 31.91 -34.63
N VAL A 23 -19.32 32.55 -33.47
CA VAL A 23 -20.14 32.47 -32.26
C VAL A 23 -21.57 31.96 -32.44
N ARG A 24 -21.99 31.04 -31.55
CA ARG A 24 -23.36 31.05 -31.00
C ARG A 24 -23.28 30.88 -29.48
N ARG A 25 -23.46 32.00 -28.77
CA ARG A 25 -23.72 32.03 -27.32
C ARG A 25 -25.09 31.43 -27.07
N SER A 26 -25.15 30.32 -26.34
CA SER A 26 -26.34 29.92 -25.59
C SER A 26 -25.99 29.97 -24.12
N SER A 27 -26.48 31.02 -23.46
CA SER A 27 -26.55 31.17 -22.02
C SER A 27 -27.47 30.10 -21.44
N SER A 28 -26.90 29.18 -20.67
CA SER A 28 -27.63 28.43 -19.66
C SER A 28 -26.73 28.32 -18.44
N ASP A 29 -26.79 29.34 -17.59
CA ASP A 29 -26.31 29.26 -16.21
C ASP A 29 -27.21 28.28 -15.44
N SER A 30 -26.87 27.00 -15.53
CA SER A 30 -27.26 26.03 -14.52
C SER A 30 -26.07 25.87 -13.58
N HIS A 31 -26.11 26.56 -12.44
CA HIS A 31 -25.20 26.26 -11.35
C HIS A 31 -25.24 24.75 -11.06
N PRO A 32 -24.10 24.04 -11.06
CA PRO A 32 -24.09 22.65 -10.64
C PRO A 32 -24.61 22.60 -9.20
N SER A 33 -25.73 21.91 -9.01
CA SER A 33 -26.32 21.70 -7.69
C SER A 33 -25.23 21.18 -6.74
N ARG A 34 -25.11 21.80 -5.56
CA ARG A 34 -24.20 21.45 -4.47
C ARG A 34 -24.23 19.95 -4.10
N VAL A 35 -25.34 19.28 -4.42
CA VAL A 35 -25.56 17.83 -4.28
C VAL A 35 -24.70 17.01 -5.25
N THR A 36 -24.36 17.55 -6.42
CA THR A 36 -23.52 16.90 -7.45
C THR A 36 -22.05 16.90 -7.05
N GLU A 37 -21.57 17.99 -6.45
CA GLU A 37 -20.20 18.08 -5.93
C GLU A 37 -20.01 17.17 -4.71
N GLU A 38 -20.93 17.15 -3.75
CA GLU A 38 -20.86 16.20 -2.63
C GLU A 38 -20.96 14.73 -3.08
N ARG A 39 -21.78 14.42 -4.09
CA ARG A 39 -21.83 13.07 -4.68
C ARG A 39 -20.54 12.70 -5.40
N GLN A 40 -19.90 13.64 -6.09
CA GLN A 40 -18.59 13.42 -6.71
C GLN A 40 -17.52 13.24 -5.63
N GLN A 41 -17.48 14.07 -4.59
CA GLN A 41 -16.55 13.94 -3.46
C GLN A 41 -16.74 12.63 -2.67
N ARG A 42 -17.98 12.15 -2.50
CA ARG A 42 -18.26 10.84 -1.89
C ARG A 42 -17.85 9.67 -2.77
N ARG A 43 -17.75 9.86 -4.10
CA ARG A 43 -17.20 8.86 -5.02
C ARG A 43 -15.67 8.80 -4.97
N LYS A 44 -15.00 9.93 -4.69
CA LYS A 44 -13.53 10.06 -4.69
C LYS A 44 -12.74 9.16 -3.70
N ASN A 45 -13.45 8.47 -2.80
CA ASN A 45 -12.85 7.65 -1.74
C ASN A 45 -13.32 6.20 -1.73
N ARG A 46 -13.97 5.72 -2.81
CA ARG A 46 -14.41 4.33 -2.88
C ARG A 46 -13.21 3.40 -3.13
N PRO A 47 -13.11 2.25 -2.43
CA PRO A 47 -12.15 1.21 -2.77
C PRO A 47 -12.31 0.80 -4.24
N GLY A 48 -11.20 0.77 -4.99
CA GLY A 48 -11.19 0.43 -6.42
C GLY A 48 -11.09 1.61 -7.39
N TYR A 49 -11.04 2.86 -6.90
CA TYR A 49 -10.90 4.05 -7.75
C TYR A 49 -9.48 4.62 -7.81
N ASN A 50 -8.58 4.14 -6.93
CA ASN A 50 -7.22 4.62 -6.90
C ASN A 50 -6.32 3.76 -7.77
N SER A 51 -5.64 4.40 -8.71
CA SER A 51 -4.57 3.82 -9.50
C SER A 51 -3.30 3.80 -8.67
N TYR A 52 -2.48 2.77 -8.82
CA TYR A 52 -1.21 2.66 -8.12
C TYR A 52 -0.24 1.75 -8.87
N LEU A 53 1.05 2.02 -8.75
CA LEU A 53 2.10 1.13 -9.19
C LEU A 53 2.42 0.15 -8.05
N LYS A 54 2.36 -1.15 -8.33
CA LYS A 54 2.63 -2.22 -7.36
C LYS A 54 3.75 -3.14 -7.82
N VAL A 55 4.42 -3.77 -6.87
CA VAL A 55 5.26 -4.94 -7.12
C VAL A 55 4.36 -6.17 -7.28
N LEU A 56 4.64 -6.94 -8.32
CA LEU A 56 4.00 -8.23 -8.61
C LEU A 56 4.74 -9.30 -7.81
N LEU A 57 4.11 -9.81 -6.76
CA LEU A 57 4.64 -10.93 -5.97
C LEU A 57 4.24 -12.25 -6.66
N ASP A 58 5.03 -13.32 -6.46
CA ASP A 58 4.64 -14.64 -6.95
C ASP A 58 3.46 -15.23 -6.14
N ASN A 59 2.79 -16.23 -6.72
CA ASN A 59 1.62 -16.84 -6.09
C ASN A 59 1.98 -17.46 -4.73
N THR A 60 3.15 -18.12 -4.64
CA THR A 60 3.60 -18.74 -3.38
C THR A 60 3.74 -17.72 -2.26
N THR A 61 4.30 -16.53 -2.55
CA THR A 61 4.40 -15.43 -1.58
C THR A 61 3.01 -14.93 -1.18
N ILE A 62 2.12 -14.71 -2.16
CA ILE A 62 0.76 -14.23 -1.90
C ILE A 62 -0.02 -15.21 -1.02
N ASP A 63 0.10 -16.51 -1.27
CA ASP A 63 -0.57 -17.58 -0.52
C ASP A 63 -0.13 -17.56 0.94
N ARG A 64 1.18 -17.50 1.20
CA ARG A 64 1.73 -17.41 2.56
C ARG A 64 1.32 -16.15 3.31
N LEU A 65 1.34 -15.00 2.64
CA LEU A 65 0.88 -13.75 3.25
C LEU A 65 -0.62 -13.80 3.58
N HIS A 66 -1.41 -14.42 2.72
CA HIS A 66 -2.83 -14.62 2.97
C HIS A 66 -3.08 -15.59 4.13
N GLU A 67 -2.33 -16.70 4.23
CA GLU A 67 -2.38 -17.61 5.37
C GLU A 67 -2.05 -16.88 6.68
N CYS A 68 -1.03 -16.02 6.70
CA CYS A 68 -0.75 -15.17 7.85
C CYS A 68 -1.98 -14.32 8.23
N ALA A 69 -2.65 -13.70 7.25
CA ALA A 69 -3.85 -12.90 7.50
C ALA A 69 -5.00 -13.74 8.09
N ILE A 70 -5.23 -14.96 7.61
CA ILE A 70 -6.25 -15.87 8.15
C ILE A 70 -5.89 -16.31 9.57
N THR A 71 -4.63 -16.63 9.84
CA THR A 71 -4.17 -17.00 11.20
C THR A 71 -4.35 -15.85 12.18
N ILE A 72 -4.03 -14.60 11.78
CA ILE A 72 -4.28 -13.40 12.60
C ILE A 72 -5.77 -13.27 12.92
N GLN A 73 -6.64 -13.45 11.91
CA GLN A 73 -8.09 -13.40 12.11
C GLN A 73 -8.54 -14.43 13.15
N LYS A 74 -8.09 -15.69 13.02
CA LYS A 74 -8.43 -16.78 13.93
C LYS A 74 -7.96 -16.48 15.37
N ARG A 75 -6.69 -16.09 15.56
CA ARG A 75 -6.13 -15.79 16.88
C ARG A 75 -6.85 -14.65 17.58
N ILE A 76 -7.22 -13.59 16.84
CA ILE A 76 -8.01 -12.48 17.40
C ILE A 76 -9.42 -12.94 17.78
N SER A 77 -10.06 -13.79 16.98
CA SER A 77 -11.36 -14.36 17.32
C SER A 77 -11.32 -15.29 18.54
N ASP A 78 -10.23 -16.01 18.75
CA ASP A 78 -10.08 -16.92 19.90
C ASP A 78 -9.83 -16.12 21.20
N LEU A 79 -9.02 -15.07 21.17
CA LEU A 79 -8.84 -14.16 22.33
C LEU A 79 -10.14 -13.52 22.78
N GLN A 80 -11.06 -13.21 21.86
CA GLN A 80 -12.38 -12.69 22.22
C GLN A 80 -13.27 -13.70 22.95
N LYS A 81 -13.09 -15.01 22.69
CA LYS A 81 -13.84 -16.05 23.39
C LYS A 81 -13.33 -16.22 24.82
N GLU A 82 -12.02 -16.08 25.01
CA GLU A 82 -11.37 -16.16 26.33
C GLU A 82 -11.70 -14.93 27.21
N GLU A 83 -11.73 -13.72 26.63
CA GLU A 83 -12.17 -12.50 27.34
C GLU A 83 -13.69 -12.47 27.57
N GLY A 84 -14.45 -13.31 26.85
CA GLY A 84 -15.92 -13.34 26.85
C GLY A 84 -16.54 -14.26 27.90
N ASP A 85 -15.79 -14.71 28.92
CA ASP A 85 -16.37 -15.38 30.08
C ASP A 85 -16.72 -14.35 31.18
N PRO A 86 -17.98 -13.85 31.23
CA PRO A 86 -18.41 -12.87 32.24
C PRO A 86 -18.33 -13.41 33.68
N SER A 87 -18.05 -14.71 33.87
CA SER A 87 -17.80 -15.32 35.18
C SER A 87 -16.58 -14.74 35.91
N MET A 88 -15.59 -14.15 35.22
CA MET A 88 -14.37 -13.65 35.86
C MET A 88 -14.43 -12.17 36.25
N GLU A 89 -15.08 -11.31 35.48
CA GLU A 89 -15.18 -9.88 35.82
C GLU A 89 -16.26 -9.59 36.89
N LEU A 90 -17.29 -10.43 37.02
CA LEU A 90 -18.35 -10.22 38.03
C LEU A 90 -17.92 -10.51 39.48
N LYS A 91 -16.88 -11.33 39.70
CA LYS A 91 -16.38 -11.61 41.06
C LYS A 91 -15.56 -10.46 41.63
N ALA A 92 -14.80 -9.74 40.80
CA ALA A 92 -14.00 -8.61 41.26
C ALA A 92 -14.85 -7.36 41.59
N ALA A 93 -15.97 -7.16 40.89
CA ALA A 93 -16.86 -6.02 41.14
C ALA A 93 -17.81 -6.22 42.34
N THR A 94 -18.04 -7.46 42.77
CA THR A 94 -18.98 -7.76 43.88
C THR A 94 -18.30 -7.77 45.26
N GLU A 95 -16.96 -7.85 45.33
CA GLU A 95 -16.21 -7.90 46.61
C GLU A 95 -15.77 -6.52 47.15
N THR A 96 -16.06 -5.41 46.47
CA THR A 96 -15.56 -4.07 46.88
C THR A 96 -16.67 -3.06 47.25
N ILE A 97 -17.85 -3.52 47.66
CA ILE A 97 -18.89 -2.65 48.25
C ILE A 97 -19.35 -3.27 49.56
N SER A 98 -18.47 -3.22 50.56
CA SER A 98 -18.83 -3.37 51.97
C SER A 98 -17.80 -2.62 52.79
N THR A 99 -18.01 -1.32 52.94
CA THR A 99 -17.48 -0.60 54.10
C THR A 99 -18.39 0.59 54.39
N GLU A 100 -19.01 0.49 55.56
CA GLU A 100 -19.90 1.44 56.22
C GLU A 100 -19.24 2.80 56.46
N SER A 101 -20.01 3.89 56.43
CA SER A 101 -19.99 4.97 57.45
C SER A 101 -20.90 6.16 57.10
N PRO A 102 -21.27 7.01 58.09
CA PRO A 102 -22.67 7.38 58.32
C PRO A 102 -23.08 8.82 57.94
N LEU A 103 -24.39 9.04 58.02
CA LEU A 103 -25.18 10.27 57.85
C LEU A 103 -24.56 11.56 58.43
N PRO A 104 -24.86 12.71 57.80
CA PRO A 104 -25.36 13.84 58.60
C PRO A 104 -26.55 14.61 57.98
N VAL A 105 -27.55 14.82 58.84
CA VAL A 105 -28.37 16.02 59.13
C VAL A 105 -28.62 17.08 58.03
N LEU A 106 -29.92 17.29 57.76
CA LEU A 106 -30.57 18.38 57.01
C LEU A 106 -30.20 19.80 57.49
N PRO A 107 -30.25 20.80 56.58
CA PRO A 107 -31.31 21.79 56.77
C PRO A 107 -32.06 22.17 55.49
N THR A 108 -33.33 22.51 55.72
CA THR A 108 -34.33 23.07 54.83
C THR A 108 -33.91 24.42 54.22
N SER A 109 -33.95 24.54 52.89
CA SER A 109 -34.07 25.82 52.18
C SER A 109 -34.66 25.57 50.80
N SER A 110 -35.75 26.27 50.50
CA SER A 110 -36.58 26.19 49.32
C SER A 110 -36.08 27.11 48.21
N GLU A 111 -35.56 26.53 47.12
CA GLU A 111 -35.43 27.17 45.80
C GLU A 111 -35.81 26.15 44.70
N PRO A 112 -36.41 26.58 43.58
CA PRO A 112 -36.81 25.67 42.52
C PRO A 112 -35.59 25.27 41.68
N GLU A 113 -35.11 24.05 41.92
CA GLU A 113 -34.05 23.42 41.13
C GLU A 113 -34.50 23.28 39.68
N ARG A 114 -33.76 23.90 38.76
CA ARG A 114 -33.79 23.54 37.35
C ARG A 114 -33.31 22.10 37.25
N GLU A 115 -34.17 21.19 36.80
CA GLU A 115 -33.81 19.86 36.33
C GLU A 115 -32.80 20.00 35.17
N GLU A 116 -31.50 20.07 35.49
CA GLU A 116 -30.46 19.66 34.58
C GLU A 116 -30.70 18.17 34.31
N MET A 117 -31.32 17.88 33.17
CA MET A 117 -31.31 16.53 32.61
C MET A 117 -29.85 16.12 32.45
N ALA A 118 -29.36 15.35 33.43
CA ALA A 118 -28.08 14.68 33.35
C ALA A 118 -28.08 13.92 32.03
N ASP A 119 -27.24 14.39 31.11
CA ASP A 119 -26.98 13.76 29.83
C ASP A 119 -26.57 12.32 30.16
N VAL A 120 -27.49 11.38 29.94
CA VAL A 120 -27.27 9.96 30.18
C VAL A 120 -26.22 9.55 29.17
N HIS A 121 -24.96 9.69 29.56
CA HIS A 121 -23.83 9.10 28.88
C HIS A 121 -24.05 7.59 28.92
N GLU A 122 -24.76 7.09 27.91
CA GLU A 122 -24.87 5.69 27.59
C GLU A 122 -23.44 5.15 27.58
N LEU A 123 -23.09 4.42 28.64
CA LEU A 123 -21.76 3.85 28.84
C LEU A 123 -21.52 2.91 27.68
N ALA A 124 -20.90 3.44 26.62
CA ALA A 124 -20.75 2.73 25.37
C ALA A 124 -19.94 1.46 25.64
N ILE A 125 -20.64 0.33 25.62
CA ILE A 125 -20.05 -0.99 25.87
C ILE A 125 -18.86 -1.13 24.92
N PRO A 126 -17.63 -1.34 25.43
CA PRO A 126 -16.44 -1.34 24.62
C PRO A 126 -16.54 -2.47 23.58
N LYS A 127 -16.55 -2.10 22.30
CA LYS A 127 -16.59 -3.07 21.21
C LYS A 127 -15.31 -3.92 21.19
N PRO A 128 -15.41 -5.24 20.96
CA PRO A 128 -14.25 -6.12 20.94
C PRO A 128 -13.35 -5.84 19.72
N THR A 129 -12.05 -6.08 19.86
CA THR A 129 -11.05 -5.82 18.79
C THR A 129 -11.27 -6.76 17.62
N ARG A 130 -11.52 -6.27 16.41
CA ARG A 130 -11.80 -7.12 15.24
C ARG A 130 -10.74 -6.96 14.16
N PHE A 131 -10.37 -8.05 13.50
CA PHE A 131 -9.52 -8.03 12.32
C PHE A 131 -10.29 -8.43 11.07
N LYS A 132 -10.17 -7.64 10.01
CA LYS A 132 -10.71 -7.94 8.69
C LYS A 132 -9.54 -8.18 7.73
N PRO A 133 -9.25 -9.43 7.33
CA PRO A 133 -8.20 -9.71 6.37
C PRO A 133 -8.53 -9.09 5.00
N ARG A 134 -7.48 -8.76 4.25
CA ARG A 134 -7.57 -8.46 2.82
C ARG A 134 -7.80 -9.75 2.05
N SER A 135 -8.56 -9.66 0.95
CA SER A 135 -8.69 -10.79 0.04
C SER A 135 -7.35 -11.10 -0.61
N LYS A 136 -7.09 -12.38 -0.88
CA LYS A 136 -5.88 -12.86 -1.59
C LYS A 136 -5.54 -12.02 -2.83
N SER A 137 -6.52 -11.78 -3.69
CA SER A 137 -6.37 -10.98 -4.92
C SER A 137 -6.06 -9.49 -4.71
N SER A 138 -6.23 -8.98 -3.48
CA SER A 138 -5.96 -7.58 -3.14
C SER A 138 -4.61 -7.39 -2.45
N LEU A 139 -3.90 -8.47 -2.10
CA LEU A 139 -2.57 -8.40 -1.52
C LEU A 139 -1.58 -7.91 -2.58
N HIS A 140 -0.88 -6.83 -2.27
CA HIS A 140 0.17 -6.26 -3.11
C HIS A 140 1.06 -5.37 -2.27
N MET A 141 2.26 -5.10 -2.79
CA MET A 141 3.15 -4.06 -2.26
C MET A 141 3.09 -2.84 -3.17
N THR A 142 2.74 -1.68 -2.61
CA THR A 142 2.63 -0.43 -3.36
C THR A 142 4.00 0.26 -3.48
N LEU A 143 4.40 0.60 -4.71
CA LEU A 143 5.53 1.48 -5.00
C LEU A 143 5.08 2.93 -5.06
N LEU A 144 4.03 3.22 -5.84
CA LEU A 144 3.51 4.58 -6.02
C LEU A 144 1.99 4.56 -5.90
N PHE A 145 1.44 5.47 -5.10
CA PHE A 145 -0.01 5.67 -5.04
C PHE A 145 -0.38 6.83 -5.95
N ALA A 146 -1.02 6.53 -7.08
CA ALA A 146 -1.36 7.53 -8.09
C ALA A 146 -2.74 8.17 -7.90
N GLY A 147 -3.58 7.57 -7.04
CA GLY A 147 -4.92 8.05 -6.76
C GLY A 147 -5.83 7.98 -7.99
N GLU A 148 -6.89 8.78 -7.99
CA GLU A 148 -7.85 8.84 -9.11
C GLU A 148 -7.31 9.63 -10.31
N SER A 149 -6.34 10.52 -10.06
CA SER A 149 -5.85 11.48 -11.03
C SER A 149 -5.05 10.86 -12.17
N LEU A 150 -4.56 9.62 -12.04
CA LEU A 150 -3.80 8.99 -13.13
C LEU A 150 -4.61 8.86 -14.42
N CYS A 151 -5.91 8.56 -14.30
CA CYS A 151 -6.81 8.47 -15.46
C CYS A 151 -7.19 9.85 -16.02
N GLU A 152 -6.86 10.94 -15.33
CA GLU A 152 -7.08 12.32 -15.80
C GLU A 152 -5.83 12.89 -16.48
N VAL A 153 -4.68 12.21 -16.37
CA VAL A 153 -3.43 12.64 -17.00
C VAL A 153 -3.55 12.53 -18.53
N PRO A 154 -3.20 13.59 -19.28
CA PRO A 154 -3.12 13.60 -20.74
C PRO A 154 -2.33 12.42 -21.32
N ARG A 155 -2.79 11.92 -22.47
CA ARG A 155 -2.20 10.76 -23.16
C ARG A 155 -0.69 10.89 -23.38
N ALA A 156 -0.23 12.03 -23.90
CA ALA A 156 1.20 12.26 -24.20
C ALA A 156 2.08 12.13 -22.95
N GLU A 157 1.54 12.57 -21.81
CA GLU A 157 2.23 12.59 -20.53
C GLU A 157 2.29 11.18 -19.91
N LEU A 158 1.24 10.37 -20.10
CA LEU A 158 1.24 8.95 -19.73
C LEU A 158 2.24 8.13 -20.57
N VAL A 159 2.34 8.40 -21.88
CA VAL A 159 3.31 7.74 -22.77
C VAL A 159 4.75 8.07 -22.36
N ASP A 160 5.07 9.35 -22.14
CA ASP A 160 6.42 9.75 -21.69
C ASP A 160 6.76 9.11 -20.34
N TRP A 161 5.84 9.16 -19.38
CA TRP A 161 6.03 8.55 -18.07
C TRP A 161 6.29 7.04 -18.15
N HIS A 162 5.49 6.32 -18.94
CA HIS A 162 5.65 4.89 -19.18
C HIS A 162 7.01 4.56 -19.81
N CYS A 163 7.39 5.25 -20.89
CA CYS A 163 8.67 5.06 -21.58
C CYS A 163 9.87 5.24 -20.64
N ARG A 164 9.81 6.26 -19.76
CA ARG A 164 10.88 6.52 -18.78
C ARG A 164 10.98 5.44 -17.73
N ILE A 165 9.86 4.96 -17.19
CA ILE A 165 9.85 3.82 -16.25
C ILE A 165 10.44 2.59 -16.92
N SER A 166 10.01 2.27 -18.15
CA SER A 166 10.52 1.15 -18.93
C SER A 166 12.03 1.24 -19.17
N SER A 167 12.52 2.43 -19.54
CA SER A 167 13.94 2.69 -19.76
C SER A 167 14.74 2.53 -18.47
N ARG A 168 14.23 2.98 -17.31
CA ARG A 168 14.92 2.84 -16.03
C ARG A 168 14.99 1.39 -15.59
N LEU A 169 13.90 0.64 -15.71
CA LEU A 169 13.91 -0.80 -15.43
C LEU A 169 15.01 -1.50 -16.25
N SER A 170 15.06 -1.24 -17.55
CA SER A 170 16.07 -1.82 -18.45
C SER A 170 17.52 -1.48 -18.05
N GLN A 171 17.77 -0.31 -17.44
CA GLN A 171 19.09 0.15 -17.01
C GLN A 171 19.48 -0.33 -15.61
N SER A 172 18.49 -0.53 -14.73
CA SER A 172 18.67 -0.82 -13.29
C SER A 172 19.06 -2.27 -12.97
N GLY A 173 19.49 -3.05 -13.98
CA GLY A 173 19.79 -4.48 -13.84
C GLY A 173 18.54 -5.37 -13.81
N PHE A 174 17.35 -4.77 -13.70
CA PHE A 174 16.05 -5.41 -13.87
C PHE A 174 15.84 -5.78 -15.36
N GLN A 175 16.36 -6.94 -15.78
CA GLN A 175 16.16 -7.41 -17.16
C GLN A 175 14.67 -7.72 -17.40
N LEU A 176 14.02 -6.87 -18.20
CA LEU A 176 12.67 -7.12 -18.72
C LEU A 176 12.70 -8.37 -19.60
N ALA A 177 11.63 -9.17 -19.54
CA ALA A 177 11.49 -10.35 -20.38
C ALA A 177 11.42 -9.94 -21.86
N SER A 178 12.56 -9.89 -22.54
CA SER A 178 12.62 -9.60 -23.97
C SER A 178 12.06 -10.81 -24.74
N THR A 179 10.95 -10.62 -25.43
CA THR A 179 10.52 -11.51 -26.49
C THR A 179 11.53 -11.35 -27.64
N GLU A 180 12.21 -12.44 -27.99
CA GLU A 180 13.14 -12.58 -29.13
C GLU A 180 14.59 -12.08 -28.93
N SER A 181 15.52 -13.03 -28.86
CA SER A 181 16.71 -13.14 -29.73
C SER A 181 17.65 -14.22 -29.19
N SER A 182 17.60 -15.39 -29.83
CA SER A 182 18.58 -16.45 -29.68
C SER A 182 19.94 -16.01 -30.22
N SER A 183 20.90 -15.68 -29.34
CA SER A 183 22.32 -16.03 -29.51
C SER A 183 23.17 -15.47 -28.38
N GLY A 184 24.13 -16.27 -27.92
CA GLY A 184 25.35 -15.76 -27.29
C GLY A 184 25.33 -15.61 -25.77
N THR A 185 25.65 -16.70 -25.07
CA THR A 185 26.55 -16.73 -23.90
C THR A 185 26.53 -15.51 -22.97
N SER A 186 25.46 -15.38 -22.18
CA SER A 186 25.46 -14.60 -20.95
C SER A 186 25.29 -15.58 -19.80
N LYS A 187 26.21 -15.55 -18.84
CA LYS A 187 26.12 -16.34 -17.60
C LYS A 187 24.81 -15.95 -16.91
N ASN A 188 23.77 -16.76 -17.09
CA ASN A 188 22.49 -16.71 -16.40
C ASN A 188 22.74 -16.72 -14.89
N ARG A 189 22.95 -15.54 -14.31
CA ARG A 189 22.63 -15.35 -12.90
C ARG A 189 21.13 -15.21 -12.87
N ASP A 190 20.45 -16.19 -12.30
CA ASP A 190 19.05 -16.12 -11.93
C ASP A 190 18.88 -15.00 -10.90
N GLN A 191 18.88 -13.74 -11.37
CA GLN A 191 18.62 -12.58 -10.53
C GLN A 191 17.13 -12.52 -10.26
N THR A 192 16.64 -13.42 -9.40
CA THR A 192 15.33 -13.28 -8.80
C THR A 192 15.38 -12.09 -7.86
N PHE A 193 14.70 -11.00 -8.24
CA PHE A 193 14.47 -9.88 -7.36
C PHE A 193 13.56 -10.34 -6.23
N SER A 194 14.09 -10.28 -5.01
CA SER A 194 13.41 -10.82 -3.84
C SER A 194 13.50 -9.89 -2.65
N PHE A 195 12.56 -10.06 -1.74
CA PHE A 195 12.53 -9.41 -0.44
C PHE A 195 12.62 -10.46 0.66
N GLN A 196 13.22 -10.13 1.79
CA GLN A 196 12.98 -10.86 3.03
C GLN A 196 11.75 -10.29 3.71
N VAL A 197 10.79 -11.14 4.04
CA VAL A 197 9.71 -10.79 4.96
C VAL A 197 10.30 -10.83 6.36
N LYS A 198 10.39 -9.65 7.01
CA LYS A 198 11.10 -9.50 8.28
C LYS A 198 10.24 -9.67 9.50
N LYS A 199 8.99 -9.19 9.44
CA LYS A 199 8.04 -9.25 10.56
C LYS A 199 6.64 -8.86 10.13
N LEU A 200 5.70 -9.12 11.01
CA LEU A 200 4.35 -8.57 10.98
C LEU A 200 4.29 -7.36 11.92
N ALA A 201 3.58 -6.30 11.54
CA ALA A 201 3.52 -5.07 12.34
C ALA A 201 2.19 -4.35 12.17
N VAL A 202 1.86 -3.51 13.15
CA VAL A 202 0.76 -2.54 13.04
C VAL A 202 1.31 -1.20 12.55
N PHE A 203 0.89 -0.76 11.37
CA PHE A 203 1.18 0.58 10.87
C PHE A 203 0.40 1.63 11.63
N PRO A 204 1.00 2.82 11.86
CA PRO A 204 0.71 3.64 13.02
C PRO A 204 -0.79 3.87 13.22
N PRO A 205 -1.24 3.81 14.49
CA PRO A 205 -2.65 3.63 14.87
C PRO A 205 -3.55 4.84 14.61
N ARG A 206 -3.07 5.85 13.88
CA ARG A 206 -3.69 7.18 13.82
C ARG A 206 -4.64 7.39 12.65
N ARG A 207 -4.67 6.51 11.64
CA ARG A 207 -5.65 6.66 10.54
C ARG A 207 -6.36 5.39 10.11
N ASN A 208 -5.71 4.21 10.11
CA ASN A 208 -6.34 2.99 9.56
C ASN A 208 -6.00 1.66 10.28
N ASN A 209 -5.23 1.67 11.38
CA ASN A 209 -4.86 0.47 12.16
C ASN A 209 -4.57 -0.75 11.25
N LEU A 210 -3.62 -0.61 10.34
CA LEU A 210 -3.34 -1.62 9.34
C LEU A 210 -2.39 -2.66 9.92
N VAL A 211 -2.69 -3.94 9.75
CA VAL A 211 -1.70 -5.01 9.96
C VAL A 211 -1.01 -5.26 8.64
N VAL A 212 0.32 -5.24 8.67
CA VAL A 212 1.16 -5.33 7.47
C VAL A 212 2.26 -6.36 7.68
N ALA A 213 2.71 -6.97 6.58
CA ALA A 213 4.00 -7.65 6.52
C ALA A 213 5.06 -6.63 6.08
N ILE A 214 6.17 -6.54 6.81
CA ILE A 214 7.30 -5.67 6.48
C ILE A 214 8.30 -6.46 5.65
N LEU A 215 8.71 -5.88 4.52
CA LEU A 215 9.64 -6.46 3.59
C LEU A 215 10.91 -5.63 3.56
N GLU A 216 12.06 -6.29 3.48
CA GLU A 216 13.35 -5.66 3.25
C GLU A 216 13.99 -6.26 2.00
N PRO A 217 14.63 -5.47 1.12
CA PRO A 217 15.33 -6.03 -0.03
C PRO A 217 16.37 -7.06 0.40
N CYS A 218 16.46 -8.19 -0.30
CA CYS A 218 17.57 -9.12 -0.08
C CYS A 218 18.87 -8.45 -0.52
N VAL A 219 19.80 -8.22 0.40
CA VAL A 219 21.13 -7.67 0.09
C VAL A 219 22.10 -8.83 -0.10
N ALA A 220 22.67 -8.98 -1.30
CA ALA A 220 23.82 -9.86 -1.49
C ALA A 220 25.03 -9.22 -0.81
N LYS A 221 25.83 -10.02 -0.09
CA LYS A 221 26.92 -9.52 0.79
C LYS A 221 27.95 -8.61 0.11
N ASP A 222 28.08 -8.66 -1.23
CA ASP A 222 29.16 -7.99 -1.96
C ASP A 222 28.71 -7.02 -3.06
N ASP A 223 27.40 -6.82 -3.28
CA ASP A 223 26.94 -5.88 -4.32
C ASP A 223 26.07 -4.78 -3.70
N ALA A 224 26.60 -3.58 -3.78
CA ALA A 224 26.00 -2.37 -3.25
C ALA A 224 24.60 -2.14 -3.83
N SER A 225 23.71 -1.79 -2.91
CA SER A 225 22.51 -0.99 -3.17
C SER A 225 21.29 -1.76 -3.70
N THR A 226 20.34 -2.00 -2.78
CA THR A 226 19.02 -1.35 -2.84
C THR A 226 18.31 -1.27 -4.21
N SER A 227 18.34 -2.30 -5.07
CA SER A 227 17.71 -2.23 -6.40
C SER A 227 16.26 -1.73 -6.38
N TRP A 228 15.47 -2.18 -5.39
CA TRP A 228 14.08 -1.74 -5.21
C TRP A 228 13.92 -0.32 -4.66
N GLN A 229 14.77 0.09 -3.72
CA GLN A 229 14.70 1.45 -3.18
C GLN A 229 15.25 2.45 -4.20
N GLN A 230 16.30 2.09 -4.94
CA GLN A 230 16.79 2.86 -6.08
C GLN A 230 15.71 2.98 -7.16
N LEU A 231 15.00 1.89 -7.50
CA LEU A 231 13.89 1.95 -8.44
C LEU A 231 12.76 2.88 -7.94
N TYR A 232 12.43 2.82 -6.64
CA TYR A 232 11.49 3.76 -6.04
C TYR A 232 11.97 5.21 -6.19
N ASP A 233 13.23 5.47 -5.85
CA ASP A 233 13.82 6.81 -5.94
C ASP A 233 13.86 7.31 -7.40
N ASP A 234 14.20 6.44 -8.35
CA ASP A 234 14.17 6.72 -9.79
C ASP A 234 12.75 7.05 -10.27
N ILE A 235 11.72 6.31 -9.83
CA ILE A 235 10.31 6.59 -10.15
C ILE A 235 9.91 7.96 -9.57
N GLN A 236 10.35 8.29 -8.36
CA GLN A 236 10.11 9.60 -7.77
C GLN A 236 10.80 10.71 -8.58
N THR A 237 12.06 10.52 -8.98
CA THR A 237 12.81 11.47 -9.81
C THR A 237 12.17 11.66 -11.18
N ILE A 238 11.80 10.58 -11.88
CA ILE A 238 11.07 10.65 -13.15
C ILE A 238 9.81 11.50 -12.97
N SER A 239 9.09 11.27 -11.88
CA SER A 239 7.81 11.94 -11.66
C SER A 239 7.95 13.41 -11.25
N GLN A 240 9.12 13.82 -10.74
CA GLN A 240 9.43 15.20 -10.34
C GLN A 240 10.16 15.99 -11.43
N ASP A 241 10.62 15.35 -12.51
CA ASP A 241 11.28 16.02 -13.63
C ASP A 241 10.35 17.11 -14.20
N GLU A 242 10.83 18.35 -14.31
CA GLU A 242 10.05 19.48 -14.82
C GLU A 242 9.62 19.31 -16.29
N ARG A 243 10.31 18.42 -17.02
CA ARG A 243 9.91 18.00 -18.36
C ARG A 243 8.73 17.06 -18.35
N CYS A 244 8.48 16.37 -17.23
CA CYS A 244 7.27 15.60 -17.04
C CYS A 244 6.10 16.54 -16.72
N SER A 245 4.92 16.06 -17.10
CA SER A 245 3.66 16.73 -16.84
C SER A 245 3.46 17.24 -15.43
N LYS A 246 2.78 18.39 -15.32
CA LYS A 246 2.26 18.86 -14.03
C LYS A 246 1.33 17.81 -13.38
N GLY A 247 0.64 16.99 -14.18
CA GLY A 247 -0.24 15.92 -13.70
C GLY A 247 0.49 14.86 -12.89
N ILE A 248 1.51 14.22 -13.46
CA ILE A 248 2.31 13.17 -12.81
C ILE A 248 3.10 13.73 -11.62
N ALA A 249 3.65 14.94 -11.75
CA ALA A 249 4.33 15.62 -10.65
C ALA A 249 3.40 15.87 -9.45
N ASN A 250 2.17 16.30 -9.71
CA ASN A 250 1.18 16.52 -8.64
C ASN A 250 0.77 15.22 -7.96
N ILE A 251 0.65 14.12 -8.71
CA ILE A 251 0.41 12.79 -8.15
C ILE A 251 1.53 12.40 -7.19
N CYS A 252 2.79 12.59 -7.59
CA CYS A 252 3.93 12.10 -6.80
C CYS A 252 4.29 12.98 -5.61
N LYS A 253 3.81 14.23 -5.54
CA LYS A 253 3.87 15.06 -4.33
C LYS A 253 3.13 14.43 -3.14
N LEU A 254 2.17 13.55 -3.40
CA LEU A 254 1.42 12.85 -2.35
C LEU A 254 2.17 11.63 -1.80
N SER A 255 3.27 11.21 -2.44
CA SER A 255 4.13 10.13 -1.93
C SER A 255 4.79 10.54 -0.61
N ARG A 256 5.02 9.57 0.27
CA ARG A 256 5.83 9.81 1.46
C ARG A 256 7.30 10.01 1.06
N LYS A 257 7.99 10.90 1.79
CA LYS A 257 9.46 11.08 1.66
C LYS A 257 10.25 9.79 1.92
N LYS A 258 9.71 8.87 2.75
CA LYS A 258 10.30 7.57 3.04
C LYS A 258 9.35 6.46 2.63
N TRP A 259 9.80 5.61 1.70
CA TRP A 259 9.11 4.38 1.35
C TRP A 259 9.39 3.30 2.40
N THR A 260 8.43 2.42 2.61
CA THR A 260 8.60 1.24 3.43
C THR A 260 7.95 0.11 2.66
N ALA A 261 8.74 -0.86 2.23
CA ALA A 261 8.24 -2.03 1.52
C ALA A 261 7.36 -2.84 2.48
N HIS A 262 6.07 -2.93 2.17
CA HIS A 262 5.11 -3.63 2.99
C HIS A 262 3.93 -4.15 2.16
N VAL A 263 3.30 -5.22 2.64
CA VAL A 263 2.01 -5.72 2.13
C VAL A 263 0.98 -5.56 3.23
N THR A 264 -0.14 -4.91 2.93
CA THR A 264 -1.25 -4.79 3.89
C THR A 264 -2.02 -6.09 3.95
N LEU A 265 -2.05 -6.72 5.12
CA LEU A 265 -2.74 -7.99 5.37
C LEU A 265 -4.19 -7.79 5.78
N GLY A 266 -4.52 -6.66 6.41
CA GLY A 266 -5.88 -6.40 6.86
C GLY A 266 -6.02 -5.13 7.67
N ASN A 267 -7.27 -4.84 8.02
CA ASN A 267 -7.63 -3.70 8.84
C ASN A 267 -8.00 -4.19 10.25
N LEU A 268 -7.55 -3.47 11.25
CA LEU A 268 -7.81 -3.77 12.64
C LEU A 268 -8.74 -2.70 13.25
N TYR A 269 -9.79 -3.13 13.91
CA TYR A 269 -10.87 -2.28 14.41
C TYR A 269 -10.95 -2.38 15.93
N HIS A 270 -11.34 -1.28 16.58
CA HIS A 270 -11.59 -1.21 18.03
C HIS A 270 -10.38 -1.57 18.92
N VAL A 271 -9.16 -1.31 18.43
CA VAL A 271 -7.92 -1.57 19.19
C VAL A 271 -7.75 -0.52 20.27
N LYS A 272 -7.66 -0.97 21.53
CA LYS A 272 -7.22 -0.12 22.63
C LYS A 272 -5.69 -0.03 22.61
N LYS A 273 -5.13 1.17 22.82
CA LYS A 273 -3.66 1.36 22.86
C LYS A 273 -2.95 0.41 23.83
N ARG A 274 -3.59 0.11 24.97
CA ARG A 274 -3.07 -0.80 26.01
C ARG A 274 -2.92 -2.25 25.52
N ASN A 275 -3.65 -2.66 24.49
CA ASN A 275 -3.62 -4.01 23.94
C ASN A 275 -2.59 -4.16 22.80
N LEU A 276 -1.91 -3.08 22.39
CA LEU A 276 -0.95 -3.12 21.27
C LEU A 276 0.26 -4.00 21.57
N THR A 277 0.73 -4.06 22.82
CA THR A 277 1.87 -4.90 23.21
C THR A 277 1.54 -6.38 23.03
N GLY A 278 0.42 -6.84 23.60
CA GLY A 278 -0.02 -8.24 23.44
C GLY A 278 -0.31 -8.60 21.98
N LEU A 279 -0.86 -7.67 21.21
CA LEU A 279 -1.04 -7.85 19.78
C LEU A 279 0.29 -8.01 19.03
N ASN A 280 1.30 -7.18 19.33
CA ASN A 280 2.61 -7.32 18.67
C ASN A 280 3.26 -8.67 19.01
N VAL A 281 3.17 -9.13 20.27
CA VAL A 281 3.66 -10.46 20.66
C VAL A 281 2.96 -11.57 19.89
N MET A 282 1.64 -11.47 19.72
CA MET A 282 0.87 -12.41 18.90
C MET A 282 1.33 -12.40 17.43
N LEU A 283 1.52 -11.21 16.85
CA LEU A 283 1.99 -11.06 15.47
C LEU A 283 3.38 -11.65 15.27
N ASP A 284 4.29 -11.47 16.24
CA ASP A 284 5.63 -12.06 16.22
C ASP A 284 5.56 -13.59 16.30
N GLY A 285 4.69 -14.15 17.15
CA GLY A 285 4.47 -15.60 17.23
C GLY A 285 3.93 -16.21 15.92
N ILE A 286 2.95 -15.55 15.30
CA ILE A 286 2.41 -15.96 13.99
C ILE A 286 3.50 -15.92 12.92
N PHE A 287 4.32 -14.87 12.93
CA PHE A 287 5.42 -14.74 11.99
C PHE A 287 6.44 -15.88 12.16
N GLN A 288 6.86 -16.17 13.38
CA GLN A 288 7.78 -17.28 13.67
C GLN A 288 7.23 -18.64 13.24
N GLU A 289 5.94 -18.89 13.47
CA GLU A 289 5.26 -20.11 13.03
C GLU A 289 5.29 -20.24 11.50
N ALA A 290 4.91 -19.18 10.78
CA ALA A 290 4.93 -19.13 9.32
C ALA A 290 6.35 -19.37 8.76
N SER A 291 7.36 -18.75 9.38
CA SER A 291 8.76 -18.92 9.00
C SER A 291 9.27 -20.33 9.23
N LYS A 292 8.87 -20.98 10.32
CA LYS A 292 9.21 -22.39 10.61
C LYS A 292 8.56 -23.32 9.58
N ASN A 293 7.28 -23.09 9.26
CA ASN A 293 6.57 -23.88 8.26
C ASN A 293 7.20 -23.73 6.86
N TYR A 294 7.64 -22.52 6.51
CA TYR A 294 8.41 -22.29 5.29
C TYR A 294 9.71 -23.12 5.28
N ARG A 295 10.46 -23.12 6.38
CA ARG A 295 11.70 -23.90 6.51
C ARG A 295 11.47 -25.40 6.31
N ASN A 296 10.38 -25.92 6.86
CA ASN A 296 10.03 -27.34 6.79
C ASN A 296 9.48 -27.78 5.43
N SER A 297 9.05 -26.84 4.58
CA SER A 297 8.41 -27.18 3.29
C SER A 297 9.36 -27.73 2.22
N GLY A 298 10.67 -27.81 2.49
CA GLY A 298 11.67 -28.34 1.54
C GLY A 298 11.95 -27.43 0.32
N ILE A 299 11.20 -26.33 0.17
CA ILE A 299 11.37 -25.33 -0.92
C ILE A 299 12.72 -24.57 -0.79
N HIS A 300 13.48 -24.80 0.28
CA HIS A 300 14.77 -24.18 0.54
C HIS A 300 15.90 -24.55 -0.43
N GLU A 301 15.81 -25.67 -1.15
CA GLU A 301 16.93 -26.16 -1.97
C GLU A 301 17.35 -25.19 -3.09
N ARG A 302 16.53 -24.21 -3.47
CA ARG A 302 16.86 -23.23 -4.52
C ARG A 302 17.18 -21.82 -4.03
N ASN A 303 17.16 -21.55 -2.72
CA ASN A 303 17.44 -20.20 -2.22
C ASN A 303 18.38 -20.23 -1.00
N PRO A 304 19.71 -20.07 -1.20
CA PRO A 304 20.72 -20.24 -0.15
C PRO A 304 20.72 -19.13 0.92
N ALA A 305 19.86 -18.12 0.80
CA ALA A 305 19.75 -17.01 1.75
C ALA A 305 18.71 -17.28 2.87
N ALA A 306 18.63 -18.51 3.36
CA ALA A 306 17.86 -18.84 4.56
C ALA A 306 18.49 -18.13 5.76
N SER A 307 17.93 -16.98 6.13
CA SER A 307 18.47 -16.15 7.19
C SER A 307 18.24 -16.81 8.55
N LEU A 308 19.27 -16.76 9.41
CA LEU A 308 19.23 -17.25 10.80
C LEU A 308 18.12 -16.57 11.63
N ASP A 309 17.74 -15.34 11.27
CA ASP A 309 16.79 -14.49 12.01
C ASP A 309 15.31 -14.91 11.90
N GLY A 310 14.99 -16.01 11.21
CA GLY A 310 13.60 -16.44 11.05
C GLY A 310 12.85 -15.69 9.96
N SER A 311 13.52 -14.96 9.06
CA SER A 311 12.88 -14.41 7.86
C SER A 311 12.74 -15.45 6.75
N TRP A 312 11.82 -15.17 5.83
CA TRP A 312 11.60 -15.97 4.62
C TRP A 312 11.51 -15.07 3.40
N THR A 313 11.84 -15.63 2.24
CA THR A 313 12.00 -14.88 1.00
C THR A 313 10.68 -14.76 0.25
N ALA A 314 10.26 -13.53 0.01
CA ALA A 314 9.19 -13.13 -0.90
C ALA A 314 9.77 -12.91 -2.30
N LEU A 315 9.27 -13.66 -3.27
CA LEU A 315 9.70 -13.57 -4.66
C LEU A 315 8.84 -12.56 -5.41
N THR A 316 9.48 -11.86 -6.36
CA THR A 316 8.80 -10.90 -7.22
C THR A 316 8.92 -11.30 -8.68
N ARG A 317 7.96 -10.84 -9.48
CA ARG A 317 7.89 -11.09 -10.93
C ARG A 317 7.93 -9.79 -11.74
N GLY A 318 7.89 -8.64 -11.08
CA GLY A 318 7.95 -7.34 -11.74
C GLY A 318 7.14 -6.26 -11.07
N ILE A 319 6.81 -5.23 -11.84
CA ILE A 319 5.95 -4.14 -11.39
C ILE A 319 4.76 -4.02 -12.34
N GLY A 320 3.61 -3.63 -11.81
CA GLY A 320 2.41 -3.49 -12.60
C GLY A 320 1.50 -2.41 -12.08
N LEU A 321 0.62 -1.90 -12.95
CA LEU A 321 -0.43 -0.99 -12.53
C LEU A 321 -1.58 -1.79 -11.87
N GLY A 322 -2.06 -1.28 -10.73
CA GLY A 322 -3.27 -1.76 -10.07
C GLY A 322 -4.31 -0.65 -9.97
N GLY A 323 -5.57 -1.04 -9.80
CA GLY A 323 -6.70 -0.10 -9.81
C GLY A 323 -7.19 0.21 -11.23
N PRO A 324 -7.84 1.38 -11.45
CA PRO A 324 -8.24 1.81 -12.78
C PRO A 324 -7.02 2.00 -13.70
N ILE A 325 -7.07 1.40 -14.88
CA ILE A 325 -6.04 1.56 -15.91
C ILE A 325 -6.46 2.69 -16.84
N PRO A 326 -5.59 3.68 -17.15
CA PRO A 326 -5.90 4.76 -18.08
C PRO A 326 -6.31 4.21 -19.45
N LYS A 327 -7.55 4.44 -19.86
CA LYS A 327 -8.08 3.95 -21.14
C LYS A 327 -7.71 4.80 -22.34
N GLN A 328 -7.24 6.04 -22.12
CA GLN A 328 -6.81 6.94 -23.19
C GLN A 328 -5.53 6.47 -23.91
N VAL A 329 -4.82 5.47 -23.37
CA VAL A 329 -3.59 4.95 -23.96
C VAL A 329 -3.53 3.44 -23.81
N ASP A 330 -3.21 2.75 -24.90
CA ASP A 330 -2.98 1.31 -24.92
C ASP A 330 -1.48 1.05 -24.74
N LEU A 331 -1.08 0.76 -23.50
CA LEU A 331 0.31 0.51 -23.09
C LEU A 331 0.37 -0.75 -22.23
N GLU A 332 1.48 -1.47 -22.30
CA GLU A 332 1.74 -2.59 -21.40
C GLU A 332 2.10 -2.05 -20.01
N TRP A 333 1.12 -2.07 -19.10
CA TRP A 333 1.30 -1.56 -17.74
C TRP A 333 1.86 -2.60 -16.77
N ASN A 334 2.13 -3.84 -17.21
CA ASN A 334 2.86 -4.84 -16.43
C ASN A 334 4.28 -5.00 -16.98
N PHE A 335 5.24 -4.49 -16.24
CA PHE A 335 6.65 -4.66 -16.50
C PHE A 335 7.12 -5.95 -15.85
N VAL A 336 6.93 -7.07 -16.57
CA VAL A 336 7.35 -8.39 -16.12
C VAL A 336 8.86 -8.50 -16.23
N LEU A 337 9.49 -8.79 -15.11
CA LEU A 337 10.91 -9.09 -15.04
C LEU A 337 11.11 -10.52 -15.50
N SER A 338 12.12 -10.73 -16.36
CA SER A 338 12.47 -12.07 -16.83
C SER A 338 12.61 -13.00 -15.65
N ASN A 339 11.77 -14.03 -15.59
CA ASN A 339 12.14 -15.22 -14.85
C ASN A 339 12.92 -16.07 -15.86
N PRO A 340 14.24 -16.26 -15.73
CA PRO A 340 14.94 -17.23 -16.53
C PRO A 340 14.34 -18.61 -16.20
N LYS A 341 13.43 -19.06 -17.06
CA LYS A 341 12.89 -20.43 -17.17
C LYS A 341 12.70 -21.16 -15.82
N VAL A 342 11.50 -21.05 -15.25
CA VAL A 342 10.99 -22.16 -14.43
C VAL A 342 10.53 -23.23 -15.42
N ASN A 343 11.47 -24.09 -15.82
CA ASN A 343 11.17 -25.39 -16.42
C ASN A 343 10.83 -26.38 -15.30
#